data_AF-A0A1F8LU26-F1
#
_entry.id   AF-A0A1F8LU26-F1
#
_cell.length_a   1.000
_cell.length_b   1.000
_cell.length_c   1.000
_cell.angle_alpha   90.00
_cell.angle_beta   90.00
_cell.angle_gamma   90.00
#
_symmetry.space_group_name_H-M   'P 1'
#
loop_
_entity.id
_entity.type
_entity.pdbx_description
1 polymer ?
#
loop_
_entity_poly.entity_id
_entity_poly.type
_entity_poly.pdbx_seq_one_letter_code
_entity_poly.pdbx_strand_id
1 'polypeptide(L)'
;MKNTLTIAQRELKVYLSSPMAYIVICIFLALAGLFFSVLSSAAYYETSISGFLNWGSLVLLLMTAVITMRLISEERKLGTLELLLTSPIRDSELILGKFLGSLGMLSIMLGLTVLYPILLEIYGDPDPGPIISGYIGMFLLGMTCLAVGIFASTLSSNQV
;
A
#
# COMPACT_ATOMS: atom_id res chain seq x y z
N MET A 1 -15.98 -14.60 -10.34
CA MET A 1 -14.50 -14.59 -10.15
C MET A 1 -13.72 -14.00 -11.33
N LYS A 2 -13.98 -14.34 -12.60
CA LYS A 2 -13.28 -13.69 -13.74
C LYS A 2 -13.46 -12.16 -13.69
N ASN A 3 -14.67 -11.67 -13.42
CA ASN A 3 -14.96 -10.24 -13.31
C ASN A 3 -14.13 -9.55 -12.22
N THR A 4 -13.99 -10.14 -11.04
CA THR A 4 -13.22 -9.60 -9.91
C THR A 4 -11.75 -9.37 -10.29
N LEU A 5 -11.14 -10.34 -10.97
CA LEU A 5 -9.74 -10.28 -11.39
C LEU A 5 -9.53 -9.22 -12.49
N THR A 6 -10.48 -9.11 -13.43
CA THR A 6 -10.46 -8.07 -14.47
C THR A 6 -10.56 -6.67 -13.86
N ILE A 7 -11.41 -6.49 -12.85
CA ILE A 7 -11.53 -5.22 -12.11
C ILE A 7 -10.23 -4.91 -11.39
N ALA A 8 -9.64 -5.86 -10.67
CA ALA A 8 -8.38 -5.67 -9.95
C ALA A 8 -7.23 -5.28 -10.89
N GLN A 9 -7.10 -5.94 -12.05
CA GLN A 9 -6.09 -5.61 -13.06
C GLN A 9 -6.29 -4.22 -13.64
N ARG A 10 -7.56 -3.85 -13.92
CA ARG A 10 -7.89 -2.51 -14.40
C ARG A 10 -7.50 -1.46 -13.37
N GLU A 11 -7.88 -1.66 -12.11
CA GLU A 11 -7.56 -0.74 -11.00
C GLU A 11 -6.05 -0.56 -10.82
N LEU A 12 -5.30 -1.67 -10.77
CA LEU A 12 -3.84 -1.62 -10.69
C LEU A 12 -3.24 -0.83 -11.85
N LYS A 13 -3.75 -1.03 -13.08
CA LYS A 13 -3.28 -0.31 -14.26
C LYS A 13 -3.62 1.18 -14.20
N VAL A 14 -4.80 1.54 -13.70
CA VAL A 14 -5.21 2.93 -13.47
C VAL A 14 -4.26 3.58 -12.47
N TYR A 15 -3.96 2.92 -11.35
CA TYR A 15 -2.98 3.41 -10.37
C TYR A 15 -1.62 3.66 -11.01
N LEU A 16 -1.05 2.68 -11.70
CA LEU A 16 0.26 2.79 -12.34
C LEU A 16 0.29 3.76 -13.52
N SER A 17 -0.85 4.11 -14.10
CA SER A 17 -0.93 5.15 -15.14
C SER A 17 -1.05 6.57 -14.55
N SER A 18 -1.37 6.69 -13.26
CA SER A 18 -1.56 7.97 -12.60
C SER A 18 -0.22 8.55 -12.11
N PRO A 19 0.14 9.80 -12.47
CA PRO A 19 1.35 10.45 -11.96
C PRO A 19 1.43 10.51 -10.43
N MET A 20 0.27 10.58 -9.76
CA MET A 20 0.20 10.66 -8.30
C MET A 20 0.69 9.37 -7.62
N ALA A 21 0.49 8.20 -8.23
CA ALA A 21 0.93 6.94 -7.67
C ALA A 21 2.47 6.89 -7.53
N TYR A 22 3.18 7.41 -8.53
CA TYR A 22 4.64 7.52 -8.50
C TYR A 22 5.11 8.50 -7.43
N ILE A 23 4.42 9.63 -7.24
CA ILE A 23 4.74 10.59 -6.17
C ILE A 23 4.61 9.93 -4.80
N VAL A 24 3.52 9.19 -4.57
CA VAL A 24 3.29 8.46 -3.31
C VAL A 24 4.36 7.39 -3.07
N ILE A 25 4.71 6.61 -4.10
CA ILE A 25 5.80 5.61 -4.02
C ILE A 25 7.12 6.29 -3.68
N CYS A 26 7.47 7.39 -4.36
CA CYS A 26 8.71 8.13 -4.12
C CYS A 26 8.78 8.68 -2.69
N ILE A 27 7.69 9.30 -2.20
CA ILE A 27 7.63 9.82 -0.83
C ILE A 27 7.76 8.69 0.19
N PHE A 28 7.05 7.57 -0.04
CA PHE A 28 7.14 6.40 0.82
C PHE A 28 8.57 5.85 0.91
N LEU A 29 9.23 5.64 -0.23
CA LEU A 29 10.62 5.18 -0.30
C LEU A 29 11.60 6.18 0.31
N ALA A 30 11.40 7.48 0.10
CA ALA A 30 12.27 8.50 0.67
C ALA A 30 12.15 8.52 2.20
N LEU A 31 10.93 8.53 2.74
CA LEU A 31 10.70 8.49 4.18
C LEU A 31 11.21 7.19 4.79
N ALA A 32 10.87 6.05 4.20
CA ALA A 32 11.34 4.74 4.66
C ALA A 32 12.86 4.64 4.66
N GLY A 33 13.52 5.14 3.60
CA GLY A 33 14.98 5.17 3.49
C GLY A 33 15.65 6.12 4.47
N LEU A 34 15.03 7.27 4.76
CA LEU A 34 15.52 8.20 5.79
C LEU A 34 15.41 7.59 7.19
N PHE A 35 14.28 6.97 7.53
CA PHE A 35 14.14 6.28 8.82
C PHE A 35 15.12 5.11 8.93
N PHE A 36 15.34 4.38 7.84
CA PHE A 36 16.35 3.34 7.78
C PHE A 36 17.76 3.89 8.02
N SER A 37 18.19 4.96 7.34
CA SER A 37 19.56 5.48 7.45
C SER A 37 19.84 6.23 8.75
N VAL A 38 18.91 7.07 9.21
CA VAL A 38 19.09 7.91 10.40
C VAL A 38 19.04 7.07 11.67
N LEU A 39 18.12 6.10 11.79
CA LEU A 39 18.04 5.28 13.01
C LEU A 39 19.12 4.19 13.06
N SER A 40 19.54 3.64 11.92
CA SER A 40 20.66 2.68 11.89
C SER A 40 21.99 3.35 12.29
N SER A 41 22.15 4.65 12.02
CA SER A 41 23.37 5.40 12.38
C SER A 41 23.34 5.99 13.79
N ALA A 42 22.17 6.33 14.35
CA ALA A 42 22.05 7.06 15.60
C ALA A 42 21.86 6.20 16.86
N ALA A 43 21.31 4.97 16.76
CA ALA A 43 20.81 4.27 17.95
C ALA A 43 21.20 2.79 18.10
N TYR A 44 21.76 2.13 17.08
CA TYR A 44 22.01 0.70 17.14
C TYR A 44 23.34 0.34 16.47
N TYR A 45 24.35 -0.02 17.27
CA TYR A 45 25.54 -0.74 16.82
C TYR A 45 25.23 -2.19 16.38
N GLU A 46 23.95 -2.56 16.37
CA GLU A 46 23.45 -3.82 15.85
C GLU A 46 22.74 -3.57 14.52
N THR A 47 23.11 -4.35 13.51
CA THR A 47 22.52 -4.47 12.16
C THR A 47 21.05 -4.90 12.24
N SER A 48 20.20 -4.04 12.81
CA SER A 48 18.79 -4.35 13.08
C SER A 48 17.85 -3.53 12.21
N ILE A 49 16.86 -4.20 11.61
CA ILE A 49 15.84 -3.58 10.75
C ILE A 49 14.72 -2.87 11.54
N SER A 50 14.88 -2.80 12.87
CA SER A 50 13.89 -2.38 13.85
C SER A 50 13.42 -0.92 13.65
N GLY A 51 14.34 -0.02 13.30
CA GLY A 51 14.03 1.38 13.01
C GLY A 51 13.12 1.55 11.80
N PHE A 52 13.37 0.79 10.73
CA PHE A 52 12.49 0.72 9.56
C PHE A 52 11.14 0.13 9.93
N LEU A 53 11.10 -0.94 10.74
CA LEU A 53 9.83 -1.59 11.08
C LEU A 53 8.88 -0.67 11.87
N ASN A 54 9.42 0.04 12.86
CA ASN A 54 8.61 0.87 13.74
C ASN A 54 8.05 2.10 12.99
N TRP A 55 8.93 2.90 12.37
CA TRP A 55 8.50 4.10 11.64
C TRP A 55 7.87 3.79 10.29
N GLY A 56 8.34 2.75 9.60
CA GLY A 56 7.75 2.29 8.35
C GLY A 56 6.29 1.89 8.51
N SER A 57 5.89 1.33 9.66
CA SER A 57 4.49 1.00 9.94
C SER A 57 3.59 2.24 10.00
N LEU A 58 4.06 3.33 10.62
CA LEU A 58 3.37 4.62 10.68
C LEU A 58 3.26 5.27 9.29
N VAL A 59 4.36 5.27 8.53
CA VAL A 59 4.35 5.81 7.17
C VAL A 59 3.40 4.99 6.29
N LEU A 60 3.39 3.66 6.42
CA LEU A 60 2.50 2.78 5.66
C LEU A 60 1.02 3.03 5.98
N LEU A 61 0.68 3.34 7.23
CA LEU A 61 -0.68 3.74 7.62
C LEU A 61 -1.11 5.03 6.92
N LEU A 62 -0.24 6.05 6.87
CA LEU A 62 -0.52 7.29 6.13
C LEU A 62 -0.66 7.03 4.62
N MET A 63 0.21 6.22 4.03
CA MET A 63 0.16 5.95 2.59
C MET A 63 -1.07 5.11 2.20
N THR A 64 -1.46 4.14 3.01
CA THR A 64 -2.68 3.35 2.77
C THR A 64 -3.95 4.20 2.85
N ALA A 65 -3.99 5.21 3.74
CA ALA A 65 -5.06 6.21 3.75
C ALA A 65 -5.12 7.03 2.46
N VAL A 66 -3.95 7.45 1.93
CA VAL A 66 -3.87 8.19 0.66
C VAL A 66 -4.32 7.32 -0.53
N ILE A 67 -3.92 6.05 -0.59
CA ILE A 67 -4.30 5.12 -1.66
C ILE A 67 -5.80 4.84 -1.63
N THR A 68 -6.39 4.72 -0.44
CA THR A 68 -7.81 4.36 -0.23
C THR A 68 -8.79 5.52 -0.46
N MET A 69 -8.41 6.76 -0.16
CA MET A 69 -9.29 7.93 -0.29
C MET A 69 -9.85 8.13 -1.71
N ARG A 70 -9.16 7.67 -2.77
CA ARG A 70 -9.57 7.85 -4.17
C ARG A 70 -10.44 6.72 -4.75
N LEU A 71 -10.45 5.54 -4.14
CA LEU A 71 -11.00 4.32 -4.77
C LEU A 71 -12.47 4.43 -5.18
N ILE A 72 -13.29 5.12 -4.38
CA ILE A 72 -14.74 5.24 -4.60
C ILE A 72 -15.13 6.70 -4.91
N SER A 73 -14.41 7.66 -4.34
CA SER A 73 -14.71 9.10 -4.50
C SER A 73 -14.47 9.59 -5.93
N GLU A 74 -13.44 9.08 -6.62
CA GLU A 74 -13.09 9.50 -7.98
C GLU A 74 -14.07 8.93 -9.01
N GLU A 75 -14.56 7.70 -8.82
CA GLU A 75 -15.62 7.11 -9.65
C GLU A 75 -17.00 7.74 -9.43
N ARG A 76 -17.31 8.12 -8.18
CA ARG A 76 -18.52 8.90 -7.88
C ARG A 76 -18.49 10.27 -8.56
N LYS A 77 -17.35 10.96 -8.53
CA LYS A 77 -17.18 12.28 -9.15
C LYS A 77 -17.22 12.25 -10.68
N LEU A 78 -16.72 11.17 -11.29
CA LEU A 78 -16.72 10.98 -12.75
C LEU A 78 -18.04 10.40 -13.28
N GLY A 79 -19.01 10.08 -12.41
CA GLY A 79 -20.28 9.45 -12.79
C GLY A 79 -20.13 8.01 -13.30
N THR A 80 -18.92 7.44 -13.26
CA THR A 80 -18.63 6.09 -13.74
C THR A 80 -19.12 5.02 -12.77
N LEU A 81 -19.37 5.38 -11.51
CA LEU A 81 -19.99 4.48 -10.54
C LEU A 81 -21.39 4.03 -10.99
N GLU A 82 -22.19 4.93 -11.58
CA GLU A 82 -23.54 4.60 -12.06
C GLU A 82 -23.51 3.64 -13.24
N LEU A 83 -22.52 3.79 -14.13
CA LEU A 83 -22.26 2.85 -15.23
C LEU A 83 -21.80 1.48 -14.74
N LEU A 84 -21.03 1.42 -13.64
CA LEU A 84 -20.60 0.16 -13.04
C LEU A 84 -21.73 -0.56 -12.30
N LEU A 85 -22.60 0.19 -11.61
CA LEU A 85 -23.76 -0.37 -10.90
C LEU A 85 -24.89 -0.82 -11.85
N THR A 86 -24.98 -0.24 -13.04
CA THR A 86 -25.95 -0.66 -14.08
C THR A 86 -25.45 -1.82 -14.94
N SER A 87 -24.16 -2.14 -14.85
CA SER A 87 -23.59 -3.33 -15.48
C SER A 87 -23.90 -4.59 -14.64
N PRO A 88 -23.96 -5.80 -15.23
CA PRO A 88 -24.37 -7.03 -14.54
C PRO A 88 -23.26 -7.59 -13.64
N ILE A 89 -22.74 -6.77 -12.72
CA ILE A 89 -21.67 -7.09 -11.78
C ILE A 89 -22.25 -7.05 -10.38
N ARG A 90 -21.92 -8.06 -9.55
CA ARG A 90 -22.32 -8.04 -8.13
C ARG A 90 -21.48 -7.03 -7.34
N ASP A 91 -22.09 -6.35 -6.38
CA ASP A 91 -21.41 -5.41 -5.47
C ASP A 91 -20.20 -6.05 -4.77
N SER A 92 -20.32 -7.32 -4.37
CA SER A 92 -19.21 -8.07 -3.77
C SER A 92 -18.02 -8.25 -4.71
N GLU A 93 -18.26 -8.44 -6.01
CA GLU A 93 -17.18 -8.58 -7.00
C GLU A 93 -16.49 -7.23 -7.25
N LEU A 94 -17.23 -6.12 -7.18
CA LEU A 94 -16.68 -4.77 -7.27
C LEU A 94 -15.76 -4.47 -6.07
N ILE A 95 -16.25 -4.68 -4.84
CA ILE A 95 -15.50 -4.41 -3.60
C ILE A 95 -14.23 -5.26 -3.54
N LEU A 96 -14.33 -6.57 -3.84
CA LEU A 96 -13.18 -7.45 -3.87
C LEU A 96 -12.18 -7.08 -4.97
N GLY A 97 -12.64 -6.67 -6.14
CA GLY A 97 -11.77 -6.21 -7.22
C GLY A 97 -10.98 -4.97 -6.82
N LYS A 98 -11.64 -4.00 -6.19
CA LYS A 98 -11.04 -2.78 -5.66
C LYS A 98 -10.02 -3.05 -4.55
N PHE A 99 -10.36 -3.93 -3.61
CA PHE A 99 -9.42 -4.36 -2.57
C PHE A 99 -8.19 -5.06 -3.14
N LEU A 100 -8.36 -5.99 -4.10
CA LEU A 100 -7.23 -6.67 -4.72
C LEU A 100 -6.36 -5.73 -5.57
N GLY A 101 -6.97 -4.74 -6.24
CA GLY A 101 -6.23 -3.70 -6.96
C GLY A 101 -5.34 -2.86 -6.04
N SER A 102 -5.88 -2.40 -4.92
CA SER A 102 -5.11 -1.62 -3.93
C SER A 102 -4.08 -2.46 -3.17
N LEU A 103 -4.37 -3.74 -2.92
CA LEU A 103 -3.43 -4.70 -2.36
C LEU A 103 -2.24 -4.95 -3.31
N GLY A 104 -2.46 -4.97 -4.62
CA GLY A 104 -1.37 -5.04 -5.59
C GLY A 104 -0.46 -3.81 -5.54
N MET A 105 -1.03 -2.61 -5.41
CA MET A 105 -0.25 -1.37 -5.23
C MET A 105 0.59 -1.41 -3.93
N LEU A 106 -0.01 -1.86 -2.83
CA LEU A 106 0.67 -2.06 -1.56
C LEU A 106 1.83 -3.06 -1.68
N SER A 107 1.60 -4.16 -2.42
CA SER A 107 2.60 -5.19 -2.67
C SER A 107 3.79 -4.63 -3.46
N ILE A 108 3.55 -3.75 -4.45
CA ILE A 108 4.61 -3.07 -5.19
C ILE A 108 5.41 -2.15 -4.26
N MET A 109 4.74 -1.36 -3.42
CA MET A 109 5.40 -0.47 -2.47
C MET A 109 6.30 -1.23 -1.48
N LEU A 110 5.80 -2.31 -0.89
CA LEU A 110 6.58 -3.17 0.00
C LEU A 110 7.66 -3.95 -0.75
N GLY A 111 7.41 -4.36 -1.99
CA GLY A 111 8.41 -5.03 -2.83
C GLY A 111 9.62 -4.12 -3.11
N LEU A 112 9.39 -2.83 -3.33
CA LEU A 112 10.46 -1.86 -3.54
C LEU A 112 11.29 -1.61 -2.27
N THR A 113 10.74 -1.78 -1.06
CA THR A 113 11.52 -1.62 0.17
C THR A 113 12.44 -2.81 0.45
N VAL A 114 12.27 -3.95 -0.23
CA VAL A 114 13.18 -5.12 -0.11
C VAL A 114 14.63 -4.76 -0.48
N LEU A 115 14.85 -3.63 -1.16
CA LEU A 115 16.18 -3.05 -1.35
C LEU A 115 16.92 -2.80 -0.02
N TYR A 116 16.22 -2.47 1.08
CA TYR A 116 16.85 -2.21 2.38
C TYR A 116 17.45 -3.47 3.05
N PRO A 117 16.72 -4.60 3.21
CA PRO A 117 17.34 -5.81 3.74
C PRO A 117 18.45 -6.35 2.84
N ILE A 118 18.36 -6.21 1.51
CA ILE A 118 19.46 -6.56 0.60
C ILE A 118 20.71 -5.73 0.90
N LEU A 119 20.57 -4.42 1.14
CA LEU A 119 21.69 -3.57 1.53
C LEU A 119 22.27 -3.99 2.89
N LEU A 120 21.43 -4.35 3.86
CA LEU A 120 21.90 -4.86 5.16
C LEU A 120 22.69 -6.17 5.03
N GLU A 121 22.27 -7.07 4.14
CA GLU A 121 22.96 -8.34 3.91
C GLU A 121 24.32 -8.15 3.22
N ILE A 122 24.48 -7.11 2.40
CA ILE A 122 25.75 -6.78 1.74
C ILE A 122 26.74 -6.12 2.73
N TYR A 123 26.24 -5.22 3.59
CA TYR A 123 27.09 -4.39 4.45
C TYR A 123 27.16 -4.87 5.91
N GLY A 124 26.47 -5.94 6.26
CA GLY A 124 26.39 -6.48 7.63
C GLY A 124 25.99 -7.95 7.67
N ASP A 125 25.66 -8.44 8.87
CA ASP A 125 25.14 -9.80 9.10
C ASP A 125 23.79 -9.69 9.85
N PRO A 126 22.71 -9.30 9.16
CA PRO A 126 21.42 -9.04 9.80
C PRO A 126 20.68 -10.35 10.10
N ASP A 127 19.97 -10.41 11.23
CA ASP A 127 19.13 -11.56 11.56
C ASP A 127 17.91 -11.62 10.59
N PRO A 128 17.72 -12.71 9.82
CA PRO A 128 16.62 -12.85 8.88
C PRO A 128 15.25 -12.98 9.58
N GLY A 129 15.20 -13.43 10.84
CA GLY A 129 13.95 -13.64 11.58
C GLY A 129 13.11 -12.35 11.72
N PRO A 130 13.69 -11.27 12.28
CA PRO A 130 13.04 -9.96 12.36
C PRO A 130 12.68 -9.35 11.00
N ILE A 131 13.47 -9.61 9.96
CA ILE A 131 13.19 -9.10 8.61
C ILE A 131 11.90 -9.73 8.07
N ILE A 132 11.86 -11.07 8.00
CA ILE A 132 10.72 -11.78 7.40
C ILE A 132 9.45 -11.52 8.21
N SER A 133 9.52 -11.64 9.54
CA SER A 133 8.37 -11.38 10.41
C SER A 133 7.88 -9.94 10.31
N GLY A 134 8.79 -8.98 10.19
CA GLY A 134 8.48 -7.57 10.02
C GLY A 134 7.75 -7.26 8.71
N TYR A 135 8.21 -7.82 7.58
CA TYR A 135 7.55 -7.67 6.28
C TYR A 135 6.15 -8.31 6.27
N ILE A 136 6.01 -9.49 6.85
CA ILE A 136 4.70 -10.15 7.00
C ILE A 136 3.77 -9.27 7.86
N GLY A 137 4.27 -8.73 8.97
CA GLY A 137 3.52 -7.82 9.84
C GLY A 137 3.06 -6.56 9.11
N MET A 138 3.95 -5.91 8.36
CA MET A 138 3.63 -4.73 7.54
C MET A 138 2.58 -5.04 6.46
N PHE A 139 2.69 -6.19 5.82
CA PHE A 139 1.74 -6.61 4.80
C PHE A 139 0.34 -6.84 5.39
N LEU A 140 0.26 -7.52 6.53
CA LEU A 140 -1.00 -7.75 7.26
C LEU A 140 -1.62 -6.45 7.79
N LEU A 141 -0.81 -5.56 8.36
CA LEU A 141 -1.24 -4.24 8.81
C LEU A 141 -1.78 -3.43 7.62
N GLY A 142 -1.05 -3.43 6.51
CA GLY A 142 -1.44 -2.80 5.26
C GLY A 142 -2.78 -3.28 4.73
N MET A 143 -3.01 -4.59 4.66
CA MET A 143 -4.30 -5.16 4.27
C MET A 143 -5.45 -4.68 5.17
N THR A 144 -5.20 -4.57 6.47
CA THR A 144 -6.20 -4.09 7.44
C THR A 144 -6.53 -2.62 7.20
N CYS A 145 -5.52 -1.77 7.02
CA CYS A 145 -5.72 -0.35 6.71
C CYS A 145 -6.45 -0.15 5.36
N LEU A 146 -6.13 -0.97 4.35
CA LEU A 146 -6.84 -0.94 3.06
C LEU A 146 -8.31 -1.31 3.21
N ALA A 147 -8.63 -2.36 3.97
CA ALA A 147 -10.01 -2.76 4.23
C ALA A 147 -10.81 -1.66 4.96
N VAL A 148 -10.21 -1.05 5.99
CA VAL A 148 -10.81 0.06 6.72
C VAL A 148 -11.00 1.29 5.83
N GLY A 149 -10.01 1.63 5.00
CA GLY A 149 -10.08 2.77 4.09
C GLY A 149 -11.15 2.59 3.00
N ILE A 150 -11.26 1.39 2.42
CA ILE A 150 -12.34 1.07 1.48
C ILE A 150 -13.69 1.17 2.16
N PHE A 151 -13.86 0.60 3.36
CA PHE A 151 -15.09 0.73 4.13
C PHE A 151 -15.44 2.19 4.41
N ALA A 152 -14.49 3.00 4.88
CA ALA A 152 -14.68 4.42 5.12
C ALA A 152 -15.10 5.18 3.84
N SER A 153 -14.53 4.82 2.68
CA SER A 153 -14.88 5.43 1.39
C SER A 153 -16.30 5.09 0.93
N THR A 154 -16.91 4.01 1.44
CA THR A 154 -18.34 3.72 1.16
C THR A 154 -19.27 4.66 1.92
N LEU A 155 -18.90 5.04 3.16
CA LEU A 155 -19.67 5.94 4.02
C LEU A 155 -19.59 7.42 3.60
N SER A 156 -18.47 7.86 3.00
CA SER A 156 -18.31 9.25 2.60
C SER A 156 -18.87 9.53 1.20
N SER A 157 -19.79 10.49 1.07
CA SER A 157 -20.30 11.00 -0.21
C SER A 157 -19.44 12.10 -0.84
N ASN A 158 -18.44 12.62 -0.11
CA ASN A 158 -17.59 13.73 -0.56
C ASN A 158 -16.10 13.42 -0.37
N GLN A 159 -15.26 13.91 -1.29
CA GLN A 159 -13.81 13.65 -1.37
C GLN A 159 -12.97 14.51 -0.39
N VAL A 160 -13.64 15.26 0.49
CA VAL A 160 -13.07 16.23 1.43
C VAL A 160 -13.58 15.94 2.83
#